data_AF-A0A3N5ADG9-F1
#
_entry.id   AF-A0A3N5ADG9-F1
#
_cell.length_a   1.000
_cell.length_b   1.000
_cell.length_c   1.000
_cell.angle_alpha   90.00
_cell.angle_beta   90.00
_cell.angle_gamma   90.00
#
_symmetry.space_group_name_H-M   'P 1'
#
loop_
_entity.id
_entity.type
_entity.pdbx_description
1 polymer ?
#
loop_
_entity_poly.entity_id
_entity_poly.type
_entity_poly.pdbx_seq_one_letter_code
_entity_poly.pdbx_strand_id
1 'polypeptide(L)'
;MQRTQIYLHPEQHRALLREAAKKGVSLAKLIREIIAKHLKEQARPVPAGKETFLKIVGMGASDKTDVSVRHDHYLAEALKGDNG
;
A
#
# COMPACT_ATOMS: atom_id res chain seq x y z
N MET A 1 25.74 0.91 -1.38
CA MET A 1 25.73 0.65 0.08
C MET A 1 26.39 1.84 0.76
N GLN A 2 25.81 2.35 1.85
CA GLN A 2 26.40 3.42 2.67
C GLN A 2 26.77 2.84 4.05
N ARG A 3 27.88 3.27 4.63
CA ARG A 3 28.30 2.83 5.97
C ARG A 3 27.55 3.65 7.01
N THR A 4 26.83 2.95 7.88
CA THR A 4 26.10 3.56 9.01
C THR A 4 26.46 2.80 10.28
N GLN A 5 26.80 3.54 11.35
CA GLN A 5 27.01 2.98 12.68
C GLN A 5 25.79 3.30 13.54
N ILE A 6 25.22 2.28 14.16
CA ILE A 6 24.06 2.40 15.05
C ILE A 6 24.41 1.76 16.39
N TYR A 7 23.92 2.36 17.48
CA TYR A 7 24.02 1.75 18.80
C TYR A 7 22.76 0.94 19.07
N LEU A 8 22.94 -0.28 19.57
CA LEU A 8 21.86 -1.17 19.98
C LEU A 8 21.97 -1.44 21.47
N HIS A 9 20.83 -1.62 22.13
CA HIS A 9 20.87 -2.11 23.50
C HIS A 9 21.54 -3.50 23.52
N PRO A 10 22.35 -3.83 24.53
CA PRO A 10 23.06 -5.12 24.57
C PRO A 10 22.14 -6.33 24.40
N GLU A 11 20.92 -6.25 24.92
CA GLU A 11 19.90 -7.28 24.78
C GLU A 11 19.41 -7.48 23.35
N GLN A 12 19.19 -6.37 22.61
CA GLN A 12 18.78 -6.40 21.21
C GLN A 12 19.89 -7.00 20.35
N HIS A 13 21.14 -6.58 20.59
CA HIS A 13 22.29 -7.13 19.87
C HIS A 13 22.41 -8.65 20.07
N ARG A 14 22.29 -9.13 21.32
CA ARG A 14 22.30 -10.58 21.61
C ARG A 14 21.13 -11.32 20.97
N ALA A 15 19.93 -10.73 20.97
CA ALA A 15 18.76 -11.33 20.35
C ALA A 15 18.93 -11.49 18.83
N LEU A 16 19.41 -10.44 18.16
CA LEU A 16 19.67 -10.46 16.73
C LEU A 16 20.79 -11.43 16.35
N LEU A 17 21.86 -11.54 17.16
CA LEU A 17 22.91 -12.54 16.94
C LEU A 17 22.37 -13.97 16.99
N ARG A 18 21.51 -14.29 17.99
CA ARG A 18 20.88 -15.61 18.08
C ARG A 18 19.97 -15.88 16.89
N GLU A 19 19.21 -14.89 16.44
CA GLU A 19 18.33 -15.03 15.29
C GLU A 19 19.13 -15.24 13.98
N ALA A 20 20.20 -14.47 13.80
CA ALA A 20 21.09 -14.59 12.64
C ALA A 20 21.74 -15.98 12.59
N ALA A 21 22.21 -16.48 13.73
CA ALA A 21 22.76 -17.83 13.86
C ALA A 21 21.72 -18.91 13.52
N LYS A 22 20.48 -18.79 14.05
CA LYS A 22 19.38 -19.72 13.73
C LYS A 22 19.05 -19.74 12.24
N LYS A 23 19.17 -18.60 11.55
CA LYS A 23 18.91 -18.45 10.12
C LYS A 23 20.11 -18.75 9.22
N GLY A 24 21.30 -19.00 9.79
CA GLY A 24 22.53 -19.21 9.02
C GLY A 24 22.97 -18.00 8.19
N VAL A 25 22.65 -16.78 8.65
CA VAL A 25 23.00 -15.53 7.96
C VAL A 25 23.86 -14.62 8.84
N SER A 26 24.56 -13.66 8.24
CA SER A 26 25.27 -12.64 9.00
C SER A 26 24.29 -11.66 9.67
N LEU A 27 24.70 -11.10 10.81
CA LEU A 27 23.93 -10.06 11.52
C LEU A 27 23.58 -8.88 10.60
N ALA A 28 24.53 -8.45 9.75
CA ALA A 28 24.30 -7.37 8.81
C ALA A 28 23.25 -7.72 7.75
N LYS A 29 23.19 -8.98 7.29
CA LYS A 29 22.14 -9.43 6.37
C LYS A 29 20.78 -9.41 7.04
N LEU A 30 20.69 -9.96 8.26
CA LEU A 30 19.45 -9.95 9.04
C LEU A 30 18.93 -8.52 9.26
N ILE A 31 19.79 -7.58 9.68
CA ILE A 31 19.41 -6.18 9.89
C ILE A 31 18.88 -5.55 8.61
N ARG A 32 19.53 -5.79 7.46
CA ARG A 32 19.05 -5.28 6.17
C ARG A 32 17.69 -5.85 5.78
N GLU A 33 17.45 -7.14 6.01
CA GLU A 33 16.16 -7.78 5.74
C GLU A 33 15.04 -7.20 6.62
N ILE A 34 15.32 -6.96 7.91
CA ILE A 34 14.39 -6.32 8.84
C ILE A 34 14.05 -4.90 8.37
N ILE A 35 15.06 -4.10 8.02
CA ILE A 35 14.87 -2.72 7.52
C ILE A 35 14.05 -2.75 6.22
N ALA A 36 14.39 -3.62 5.27
CA ALA A 36 13.67 -3.72 4.00
C ALA A 36 12.20 -4.12 4.21
N LYS A 37 11.92 -5.07 5.12
CA LYS A 37 10.56 -5.45 5.48
C LYS A 37 9.80 -4.30 6.11
N HIS A 38 10.40 -3.61 7.08
CA HIS A 38 9.79 -2.48 7.77
C HIS A 38 9.44 -1.34 6.81
N LEU A 39 10.37 -0.97 5.91
CA LEU A 39 10.13 0.06 4.90
C LEU A 39 9.05 -0.36 3.90
N LYS A 40 9.00 -1.64 3.51
CA LYS A 40 7.94 -2.16 2.64
C LYS A 40 6.56 -2.13 3.31
N GLU A 41 6.50 -2.41 4.61
CA GLU A 41 5.27 -2.33 5.39
C GLU A 41 4.78 -0.89 5.55
N GLN A 42 5.69 0.07 5.73
CA GLN A 42 5.36 1.50 5.75
C GLN A 42 4.97 2.04 4.37
N ALA A 43 5.58 1.53 3.30
CA ALA A 43 5.29 1.93 1.93
C ALA A 43 3.97 1.33 1.39
N ARG A 44 3.37 0.36 2.09
CA ARG A 44 2.01 -0.05 1.74
C ARG A 44 1.08 1.13 2.02
N PRO A 45 0.28 1.58 1.04
CA PRO A 45 -0.80 2.49 1.34
C PRO A 45 -1.60 1.85 2.46
N VAL A 46 -1.80 2.59 3.55
CA VAL A 46 -2.79 2.23 4.57
C VAL A 46 -4.04 1.86 3.77
N PRO A 47 -4.53 0.60 3.84
CA PRO A 47 -5.74 0.25 3.12
C PRO A 47 -6.76 1.28 3.55
N ALA A 48 -7.23 2.06 2.58
CA ALA A 48 -8.30 3.03 2.76
C ALA A 48 -9.35 2.31 3.61
N GLY A 49 -9.51 2.75 4.87
CA GLY A 49 -10.51 2.17 5.75
C GLY A 49 -11.86 2.20 5.04
N LYS A 50 -12.82 1.35 5.44
CA LYS A 50 -14.18 1.41 4.88
C LYS A 50 -14.71 2.84 4.80
N GLU A 51 -14.35 3.69 5.76
CA GLU A 51 -14.64 5.12 5.81
C GLU A 51 -14.12 5.93 4.61
N THR A 52 -12.92 5.66 4.09
CA THR A 52 -12.37 6.36 2.92
C THR A 52 -13.13 5.99 1.65
N PHE A 53 -13.54 4.73 1.49
CA PHE A 53 -14.41 4.32 0.37
C PHE A 53 -15.82 4.90 0.50
N LEU A 54 -16.36 5.00 1.72
CA LEU A 54 -17.66 5.62 1.98
C LEU A 54 -17.68 7.11 1.61
N LYS A 55 -16.55 7.83 1.73
CA LYS A 55 -16.44 9.22 1.23
C LYS A 55 -16.61 9.35 -0.29
N ILE A 56 -16.42 8.27 -1.04
CA ILE A 56 -16.59 8.25 -2.50
C ILE A 56 -18.05 7.98 -2.89
N VAL A 57 -18.78 7.26 -2.06
CA VAL A 57 -20.20 6.96 -2.28
C VAL A 57 -21.01 8.25 -2.17
N GLY A 58 -21.67 8.64 -3.28
CA GLY A 58 -22.54 9.82 -3.34
C GLY A 58 -21.89 11.11 -3.88
N MET A 59 -20.60 11.08 -4.29
CA MET A 59 -19.97 12.24 -4.93
C MET A 59 -20.43 12.48 -6.39
N GLY A 60 -21.03 11.47 -7.04
CA GLY A 60 -21.58 11.62 -8.39
C GLY A 60 -23.00 12.19 -8.33
N ALA A 61 -23.22 13.32 -8.99
CA ALA A 61 -24.55 13.88 -9.24
C ALA A 61 -24.94 13.64 -10.70
N SER A 62 -26.12 13.07 -10.92
CA SER A 62 -26.74 12.93 -12.25
C SER A 62 -28.24 13.05 -12.09
N ASP A 63 -28.92 13.69 -13.05
CA ASP A 63 -30.39 13.74 -13.09
C ASP A 63 -31.03 12.41 -13.51
N LYS A 64 -30.19 11.38 -13.76
CA LYS A 64 -30.60 10.03 -14.17
C LYS A 64 -30.46 9.08 -12.98
N THR A 65 -31.51 8.30 -12.72
CA THR A 65 -31.62 7.42 -11.54
C THR A 65 -31.18 5.98 -11.83
N ASP A 66 -30.96 5.61 -13.09
CA ASP A 66 -30.65 4.26 -13.58
C ASP A 66 -29.27 4.17 -14.27
N VAL A 67 -28.38 5.13 -14.02
CA VAL A 67 -27.04 5.22 -14.62
C VAL A 67 -26.19 3.97 -14.36
N SER A 68 -26.31 3.37 -13.17
CA SER A 68 -25.57 2.15 -12.83
C SER A 68 -26.00 0.93 -13.65
N VAL A 69 -27.26 0.88 -14.09
CA VAL A 69 -27.82 -0.24 -14.86
C VAL A 69 -27.64 0.00 -16.36
N ARG A 70 -27.76 1.25 -16.80
CA ARG A 70 -27.79 1.63 -18.23
C ARG A 70 -26.56 2.40 -18.69
N HIS A 71 -25.45 2.25 -17.98
CA HIS A 71 -24.18 2.90 -18.30
C HIS A 71 -23.81 2.79 -19.80
N ASP A 72 -23.86 1.60 -20.39
CA ASP A 72 -23.56 1.38 -21.81
C ASP A 72 -24.48 2.15 -22.77
N HIS A 73 -25.77 2.26 -22.44
CA HIS A 73 -26.74 3.03 -23.24
C HIS A 73 -26.39 4.52 -23.21
N TYR A 74 -26.06 5.05 -22.02
CA TYR A 74 -25.66 6.45 -21.89
C TYR A 74 -24.33 6.76 -22.57
N LEU A 75 -23.37 5.83 -22.51
CA LEU A 75 -22.12 5.95 -23.25
C LEU A 75 -22.38 5.97 -24.76
N ALA A 76 -23.24 5.08 -25.26
CA ALA A 76 -23.61 5.04 -26.68
C ALA A 76 -24.36 6.29 -27.15
N GLU A 77 -25.24 6.86 -26.32
CA GLU A 77 -25.93 8.13 -26.63
C GLU A 77 -24.96 9.32 -26.66
N ALA A 78 -24.06 9.43 -25.66
CA ALA A 78 -23.08 10.51 -25.60
C ALA A 78 -22.13 10.49 -26.81
N LEU A 79 -21.64 9.31 -27.20
CA LEU A 79 -20.77 9.14 -28.36
C LEU A 79 -21.47 9.42 -29.70
N LYS A 80 -22.79 9.30 -29.77
CA LYS A 80 -23.57 9.66 -30.96
C LYS A 80 -23.81 11.15 -31.07
N GLY A 81 -23.88 11.88 -29.95
CA GLY A 81 -24.09 13.32 -29.92
C GLY A 81 -22.83 14.16 -30.20
N ASP A 82 -21.64 13.57 -30.10
CA ASP A 82 -20.34 14.25 -30.28
C ASP A 82 -19.85 14.28 -31.75
N ASN A 83 -20.69 13.78 -32.69
CA ASN A 83 -20.46 13.83 -34.14
C ASN A 83 -21.43 14.82 -34.83
N GLY A 84 -21.53 16.04 -34.28
CA GLY A 84 -22.29 17.16 -34.85
C GLY A 84 -21.46 18.42 -34.96
#